data_AF-A0A6L6DLZ3-F1
#
_entry.id   AF-A0A6L6DLZ3-F1
#
_cell.length_a   1.000
_cell.length_b   1.000
_cell.length_c   1.000
_cell.angle_alpha   90.00
_cell.angle_beta   90.00
_cell.angle_gamma   90.00
#
_symmetry.space_group_name_H-M   'P 1'
#
loop_
_entity.id
_entity.type
_entity.pdbx_description
1 polymer ?
#
loop_
_entity_poly.entity_id
_entity_poly.type
_entity_poly.pdbx_seq_one_letter_code
_entity_poly.pdbx_strand_id
1 'polypeptide(L)' 'MYAIVKAGGRQEKVAVGDTVIVDRIDAKAGAAVSFPALL' A
#
# COMPACT_ATOMS: atom_id res chain seq x y z
N MET A 1 7.18 7.56 -11.92
CA MET A 1 7.97 6.58 -11.13
C MET A 1 6.98 5.66 -10.43
N TYR A 2 7.27 4.37 -10.31
CA TYR A 2 6.38 3.39 -9.64
C TYR A 2 7.16 2.55 -8.63
N ALA A 3 6.45 1.90 -7.71
CA ALA A 3 6.97 0.92 -6.76
C ALA A 3 6.01 -0.28 -6.65
N ILE A 4 6.55 -1.45 -6.31
CA ILE A 4 5.77 -2.61 -5.89
C ILE A 4 5.83 -2.71 -4.35
N VAL A 5 4.68 -2.65 -3.69
CA VAL A 5 4.56 -2.76 -2.22
C VAL A 5 3.78 -4.00 -1.82
N LYS A 6 4.05 -4.56 -0.63
CA LYS A 6 3.20 -5.60 -0.04
C LYS A 6 2.18 -4.98 0.92
N ALA A 7 0.91 -4.95 0.52
CA ALA A 7 -0.19 -4.39 1.28
C ALA A 7 -1.38 -5.36 1.30
N GLY A 8 -2.06 -5.49 2.45
CA GLY A 8 -3.22 -6.38 2.58
C GLY A 8 -2.96 -7.84 2.15
N GLY A 9 -1.74 -8.36 2.35
CA GLY A 9 -1.39 -9.74 1.97
C GLY A 9 -1.06 -9.97 0.48
N ARG A 10 -1.17 -8.95 -0.39
CA ARG A 10 -0.85 -9.03 -1.82
C ARG A 10 0.20 -8.00 -2.23
N GLN A 11 0.66 -8.08 -3.47
CA GLN A 11 1.56 -7.09 -4.06
C GLN A 11 0.76 -6.10 -4.90
N GLU A 12 1.04 -4.82 -4.71
CA GLU A 12 0.38 -3.73 -5.42
C GLU A 12 1.42 -2.87 -6.14
N LYS A 13 1.15 -2.55 -7.42
CA LYS A 13 1.92 -1.57 -8.17
C LYS A 13 1.31 -0.19 -7.93
N VAL A 14 2.11 0.73 -7.40
CA VAL A 14 1.65 2.07 -7.01
C VAL A 14 2.58 3.17 -7.51
N ALA A 15 2.00 4.35 -7.69
CA ALA A 15 2.68 5.61 -7.90
C ALA A 15 2.12 6.68 -6.94
N VAL A 16 2.82 7.83 -6.86
CA VAL A 16 2.36 8.96 -6.05
C VAL A 16 1.01 9.45 -6.57
N GLY A 17 0.01 9.49 -5.69
CA GLY A 17 -1.36 9.93 -6.01
C GLY A 17 -2.35 8.80 -6.29
N ASP A 18 -1.89 7.54 -6.37
CA ASP A 18 -2.78 6.40 -6.58
C ASP A 18 -3.65 6.12 -5.35
N THR A 19 -4.89 5.72 -5.60
CA THR A 19 -5.79 5.15 -4.59
C THR A 19 -5.98 3.68 -4.92
N VAL A 20 -5.57 2.80 -4.01
CA VAL A 20 -5.67 1.34 -4.17
C VAL A 20 -6.56 0.73 -3.08
N ILE A 21 -7.28 -0.32 -3.42
CA ILE A 21 -8.08 -1.10 -2.49
C ILE A 21 -7.26 -2.32 -2.07
N VAL A 22 -7.06 -2.49 -0.77
CA VAL A 22 -6.34 -3.61 -0.19
C VAL A 22 -7.21 -4.31 0.83
N ASP A 23 -6.84 -5.54 1.20
CA ASP A 23 -7.48 -6.22 2.32
C ASP A 23 -7.25 -5.45 3.63
N ARG A 24 -8.07 -5.75 4.64
CA ARG A 24 -8.07 -5.05 5.93
C ARG A 24 -6.66 -4.98 6.52
N ILE A 25 -6.27 -3.77 6.92
CA ILE A 25 -5.03 -3.48 7.67
C ILE A 25 -5.38 -3.00 9.08
N ASP A 26 -4.52 -3.29 10.06
CA ASP A 26 -4.68 -2.80 11.43
C ASP A 26 -4.21 -1.34 11.55
N ALA A 27 -5.05 -0.42 11.06
CA ALA A 27 -4.81 1.02 11.11
C ALA A 27 -6.12 1.78 11.23
N LYS A 28 -6.08 2.94 11.89
CA LYS A 28 -7.23 3.85 11.97
C LYS A 28 -7.41 4.61 10.65
N ALA A 29 -8.64 5.02 10.35
CA ALA A 29 -8.91 5.89 9.22
C ALA A 29 -8.11 7.20 9.32
N GLY A 30 -7.46 7.60 8.22
CA GLY A 30 -6.60 8.79 8.17
C GLY A 30 -5.19 8.62 8.75
N ALA A 31 -4.84 7.45 9.30
CA ALA A 31 -3.48 7.18 9.74
C ALA A 31 -2.54 6.96 8.55
N ALA A 32 -1.32 7.49 8.65
CA ALA A 32 -0.23 7.13 7.74
C ALA A 32 0.29 5.73 8.09
N VAL A 33 0.50 4.90 7.07
CA VAL A 33 1.04 3.54 7.20
C VAL A 33 2.18 3.34 6.22
N SER A 34 3.17 2.55 6.60
CA SER A 34 4.31 2.20 5.75
C SER A 34 4.19 0.75 5.32
N PHE A 35 4.35 0.49 4.02
CA PHE A 35 4.41 -0.86 3.48
C PHE A 35 5.84 -1.19 3.05
N PRO A 36 6.29 -2.45 3.22
CA PRO A 36 7.58 -2.86 2.69
C PRO A 36 7.54 -2.80 1.15
N ALA A 37 8.54 -2.14 0.57
CA ALA A 37 8.78 -2.14 -0.87
C ALA A 37 9.50 -3.42 -1.27
N LEU A 38 9.12 -3.98 -2.42
CA LEU A 38 9.68 -5.22 -2.96
C LEU A 38 10.62 -4.95 -4.13
N LEU A 39 10.20 -4.12 -5.10
CA LEU A 39 10.97 -3.72 -6.29
C LEU A 39 10.50 -2.36 -6.81
#